data_AF-K5V821-F1
#
_entry.id   AF-K5V821-F1
#
_cell.length_a   1.000
_cell.length_b   1.000
_cell.length_c   1.000
_cell.angle_alpha   90.00
_cell.angle_beta   90.00
_cell.angle_gamma   90.00
#
_symmetry.space_group_name_H-M   'P 1'
#
loop_
_entity.id
_entity.type
_entity.pdbx_description
1 polymer ?
#
loop_
_entity_poly.entity_id
_entity_poly.type
_entity_poly.pdbx_seq_one_letter_code
_entity_poly.pdbx_strand_id
1 'polypeptide(L)'
;MEELSKDPELTPGLVKLLSEKLADTRKALDEAKQEIQDLRDEMVVEGHVGSRVILTSCLDDVLRELERMRDDLADKNVQLEELSGENERMRNELDDLRTRNTDTPSNDEDEDIKPPVEDDIPELRQQTQELQGQLSQCDKELELQNRRDGAIRQRVQRTRSRSPAHKRRRSRSPSPEPQLILYKNGGAVPPAKVRPKASDYSKSIKELINRAVQKLTVKIYTIDAFPSDELNKEWSRECWISTCREMRKKFTPQEGIVRIVNAPASPDVEAPILNTVAYARNNALHEDIVAANMARVARLLSGTPKRFGYKDFDADKPEVYAEVPMLMHALQKRLFSNEHDIGAEFHAAFDPLPIPTIAFLLTCAECSLDSWVTGKPDQAHHFRTAEYRAKYRSHLQWLTEDWEALDPDAVEQVRHEMYEQVLRYGGITMDSTETRARNASNETRERMRRALAARKSAAQLTDR
;
A
#
# COMPACT_ATOMS: atom_id res chain seq x y z
N MET A 1 21.24 2.16 -21.38
CA MET A 1 21.01 2.68 -22.75
C MET A 1 22.12 3.63 -23.16
N GLU A 2 22.49 4.65 -22.37
CA GLU A 2 23.60 5.56 -22.67
C GLU A 2 25.01 4.92 -22.71
N GLU A 3 25.27 3.85 -21.95
CA GLU A 3 26.57 3.16 -22.01
C GLU A 3 26.71 2.19 -23.21
N LEU A 4 25.60 1.75 -23.81
CA LEU A 4 25.60 0.86 -24.99
C LEU A 4 25.90 1.60 -26.30
N SER A 5 25.85 2.94 -26.29
CA SER A 5 26.17 3.79 -27.44
C SER A 5 27.67 3.92 -27.71
N LYS A 6 28.54 3.52 -26.76
CA LYS A 6 29.98 3.83 -26.81
C LYS A 6 30.81 2.76 -27.52
N ASP A 7 30.26 1.56 -27.74
CA ASP A 7 31.02 0.47 -28.36
C ASP A 7 30.13 -0.43 -29.24
N PRO A 8 30.08 -0.19 -30.56
CA PRO A 8 29.21 -0.91 -31.50
C PRO A 8 29.61 -2.38 -31.70
N GLU A 9 30.78 -2.82 -31.21
CA GLU A 9 31.23 -4.22 -31.27
C GLU A 9 30.70 -5.09 -30.10
N LEU A 10 30.24 -4.47 -29.00
CA LEU A 10 29.77 -5.17 -27.79
C LEU A 10 28.31 -5.66 -27.86
N THR A 11 27.52 -5.12 -28.79
CA THR A 11 26.07 -5.37 -28.89
C THR A 11 25.69 -6.79 -29.34
N PRO A 12 26.37 -7.44 -30.32
CA PRO A 12 26.04 -8.82 -30.71
C PRO A 12 26.32 -9.83 -29.58
N GLY A 13 27.42 -9.61 -28.84
CA GLY A 13 27.77 -10.45 -27.69
C GLY A 13 26.75 -10.35 -26.56
N LEU A 14 26.22 -9.15 -26.32
CA LEU A 14 25.20 -8.93 -25.30
C LEU A 14 23.85 -9.55 -25.69
N VAL A 15 23.41 -9.39 -26.95
CA VAL A 15 22.17 -10.01 -27.45
C VAL A 15 22.26 -11.54 -27.36
N LYS A 16 23.40 -12.12 -27.72
CA LYS A 16 23.64 -13.56 -27.58
C LYS A 16 23.64 -14.03 -26.12
N LEU A 17 24.25 -13.28 -25.22
CA LEU A 17 24.25 -13.60 -23.79
C LEU A 17 22.83 -13.53 -23.19
N LEU A 18 22.03 -12.54 -23.61
CA LEU A 18 20.65 -12.37 -23.16
C LEU A 18 19.75 -13.50 -23.69
N SER A 19 19.92 -13.92 -24.95
CA SER A 19 19.16 -15.04 -25.51
C SER A 19 19.53 -16.38 -24.86
N GLU A 20 20.81 -16.62 -24.56
CA GLU A 20 21.27 -17.78 -23.79
C GLU A 20 20.68 -17.80 -22.38
N LYS A 21 20.72 -16.67 -21.66
CA LYS A 21 20.10 -16.55 -20.33
C LYS A 21 18.58 -16.78 -20.37
N LEU A 22 17.90 -16.28 -21.40
CA LEU A 22 16.45 -16.48 -21.55
C LEU A 22 16.12 -17.95 -21.82
N ALA A 23 16.92 -18.64 -22.64
CA ALA A 23 16.78 -20.08 -22.85
C ALA A 23 16.97 -20.89 -21.56
N ASP A 24 17.98 -20.56 -20.76
CA ASP A 24 18.23 -21.20 -19.46
C ASP A 24 17.07 -20.98 -18.48
N THR A 25 16.53 -19.75 -18.43
CA THR A 25 15.37 -19.46 -17.56
C THR A 25 14.11 -20.22 -17.97
N ARG A 26 13.89 -20.41 -19.27
CA ARG A 26 12.77 -21.21 -19.78
C ARG A 26 12.91 -22.68 -19.38
N LYS A 27 14.12 -23.23 -19.50
CA LYS A 27 14.41 -24.59 -19.09
C LYS A 27 14.15 -24.81 -17.60
N ALA A 28 14.60 -23.89 -16.75
CA ALA A 28 14.34 -23.94 -15.31
C ALA A 28 12.84 -23.82 -14.98
N LEU A 29 12.09 -23.04 -15.76
CA LEU A 29 10.64 -22.92 -15.62
C LEU A 29 9.91 -24.23 -15.98
N ASP A 30 10.37 -24.92 -17.04
CA ASP A 30 9.82 -26.22 -17.45
C ASP A 30 10.12 -27.32 -16.41
N GLU A 31 11.32 -27.32 -15.83
CA GLU A 31 11.70 -28.22 -14.73
C GLU A 31 10.82 -28.00 -13.49
N ALA A 32 10.59 -26.74 -13.09
CA ALA A 32 9.73 -26.40 -11.96
C ALA A 32 8.25 -26.79 -12.20
N LYS A 33 7.76 -26.65 -13.43
CA LYS A 33 6.40 -27.10 -13.81
C LYS A 33 6.27 -28.62 -13.67
N GLN A 34 7.28 -29.36 -14.10
CA GLN A 34 7.28 -30.81 -13.97
C GLN A 34 7.29 -31.25 -12.50
N GLU A 35 8.12 -30.64 -11.67
CA GLU A 35 8.18 -30.93 -10.22
C GLU A 35 6.84 -30.66 -9.52
N ILE A 36 6.17 -29.56 -9.84
CA ILE A 36 4.85 -29.22 -9.31
C ILE A 36 3.79 -30.23 -9.74
N GLN A 37 3.86 -30.72 -10.99
CA GLN A 37 2.95 -31.73 -11.50
C GLN A 37 3.20 -33.10 -10.85
N ASP A 38 4.45 -33.48 -10.61
CA ASP A 38 4.81 -34.72 -9.92
C ASP A 38 4.33 -34.68 -8.45
N LEU A 39 4.53 -33.56 -7.74
CA LEU A 39 4.01 -33.36 -6.39
C LEU A 39 2.48 -33.44 -6.33
N ARG A 40 1.79 -32.92 -7.35
CA ARG A 40 0.33 -33.02 -7.46
C ARG A 40 -0.10 -34.49 -7.60
N ASP A 41 0.58 -35.25 -8.43
CA ASP A 41 0.26 -36.66 -8.67
C ASP A 41 0.55 -37.52 -7.40
N GLU A 42 1.62 -37.22 -6.66
CA GLU A 42 1.92 -37.82 -5.36
C GLU A 42 0.83 -37.49 -4.32
N MET A 43 0.38 -36.23 -4.26
CA MET A 43 -0.73 -35.81 -3.40
C MET A 43 -2.07 -36.45 -3.74
N VAL A 44 -2.29 -36.83 -5.01
CA VAL A 44 -3.48 -37.57 -5.44
C VAL A 44 -3.46 -39.02 -4.90
N VAL A 45 -2.28 -39.60 -4.71
CA VAL A 45 -2.07 -40.96 -4.19
C VAL A 45 -2.20 -41.04 -2.66
N GLU A 46 -1.78 -40.03 -1.89
CA GLU A 46 -1.73 -40.06 -0.41
C GLU A 46 -3.06 -39.87 0.38
N GLY A 47 -4.23 -39.94 -0.27
CA GLY A 47 -5.51 -40.24 0.40
C GLY A 47 -6.10 -39.26 1.44
N HIS A 48 -5.54 -38.07 1.67
CA HIS A 48 -6.08 -37.10 2.65
C HIS A 48 -7.08 -36.10 2.01
N VAL A 49 -8.38 -36.36 2.18
CA VAL A 49 -9.48 -35.66 1.48
C VAL A 49 -9.67 -34.19 1.91
N GLY A 50 -9.38 -33.83 3.17
CA GLY A 50 -9.63 -32.49 3.71
C GLY A 50 -8.59 -31.43 3.33
N SER A 51 -7.30 -31.79 3.30
CA SER A 51 -6.21 -30.90 2.88
C SER A 51 -6.04 -30.85 1.36
N ARG A 52 -6.55 -31.85 0.62
CA ARG A 52 -6.44 -31.94 -0.84
C ARG A 52 -7.04 -30.75 -1.55
N VAL A 53 -8.29 -30.37 -1.24
CA VAL A 53 -9.02 -29.34 -2.01
C VAL A 53 -8.32 -27.97 -1.98
N ILE A 54 -7.74 -27.61 -0.83
CA ILE A 54 -7.08 -26.31 -0.62
C ILE A 54 -5.67 -26.31 -1.25
N LEU A 55 -4.93 -27.41 -1.12
CA LEU A 55 -3.59 -27.52 -1.70
C LEU A 55 -3.66 -27.67 -3.23
N THR A 56 -4.64 -28.40 -3.78
CA THR A 56 -4.82 -28.51 -5.22
C THR A 56 -5.23 -27.17 -5.85
N SER A 57 -6.08 -26.38 -5.19
CA SER A 57 -6.43 -25.05 -5.72
C SER A 57 -5.23 -24.10 -5.72
N CYS A 58 -4.40 -24.14 -4.69
CA CYS A 58 -3.16 -23.35 -4.66
C CYS A 58 -2.15 -23.79 -5.72
N LEU A 59 -1.99 -25.10 -5.97
CA LEU A 59 -1.13 -25.62 -7.03
C LEU A 59 -1.65 -25.22 -8.42
N ASP A 60 -2.96 -25.26 -8.64
CA ASP A 60 -3.57 -24.83 -9.91
C ASP A 60 -3.39 -23.31 -10.15
N ASP A 61 -3.40 -22.49 -9.09
CA ASP A 61 -3.10 -21.05 -9.19
C ASP A 61 -1.62 -20.80 -9.54
N VAL A 62 -0.70 -21.55 -8.93
CA VAL A 62 0.74 -21.46 -9.22
C VAL A 62 1.03 -21.92 -10.66
N LEU A 63 0.42 -23.02 -11.12
CA LEU A 63 0.57 -23.49 -12.50
C LEU A 63 0.07 -22.45 -13.51
N ARG A 64 -1.07 -21.80 -13.25
CA ARG A 64 -1.59 -20.71 -14.09
C ARG A 64 -0.64 -19.51 -14.14
N GLU A 65 -0.02 -19.17 -13.02
CA GLU A 65 0.95 -18.06 -12.99
C GLU A 65 2.25 -18.41 -13.73
N LEU A 66 2.71 -19.66 -13.63
CA LEU A 66 3.85 -20.16 -14.40
C LEU A 66 3.55 -20.24 -15.91
N GLU A 67 2.30 -20.45 -16.31
CA GLU A 67 1.88 -20.35 -17.71
C GLU A 67 1.92 -18.91 -18.22
N ARG A 68 1.39 -17.96 -17.44
CA ARG A 68 1.48 -16.53 -17.80
C ARG A 68 2.93 -16.06 -17.93
N MET A 69 3.80 -16.40 -16.97
CA MET A 69 5.21 -16.02 -17.04
C MET A 69 5.92 -16.63 -18.26
N ARG A 70 5.54 -17.84 -18.67
CA ARG A 70 6.06 -18.47 -19.91
C ARG A 70 5.64 -17.66 -21.14
N ASP A 71 4.38 -17.28 -21.22
CA ASP A 71 3.83 -16.57 -22.37
C ASP A 71 4.43 -15.16 -22.46
N ASP A 72 4.57 -14.45 -21.33
CA ASP A 72 5.27 -13.16 -21.26
C ASP A 72 6.75 -13.25 -21.69
N LEU A 73 7.44 -14.34 -21.31
CA LEU A 73 8.82 -14.58 -21.74
C LEU A 73 8.92 -14.89 -23.24
N ALA A 74 7.94 -15.60 -23.79
CA ALA A 74 7.87 -15.86 -25.23
C ALA A 74 7.67 -14.55 -26.01
N ASP A 75 6.77 -13.67 -25.55
CA ASP A 75 6.54 -12.37 -26.17
C ASP A 75 7.78 -11.47 -26.11
N LYS A 76 8.49 -11.45 -24.97
CA LYS A 76 9.76 -10.71 -24.84
C LYS A 76 10.87 -11.23 -25.76
N ASN A 77 10.93 -12.53 -26.01
CA ASN A 77 11.87 -13.10 -26.98
C ASN A 77 11.56 -12.63 -28.40
N VAL A 78 10.29 -12.62 -28.80
CA VAL A 78 9.88 -12.11 -30.11
C VAL A 78 10.28 -10.63 -30.26
N GLN A 79 10.03 -9.81 -29.24
CA GLN A 79 10.44 -8.40 -29.24
C GLN A 79 11.97 -8.23 -29.35
N LEU A 80 12.75 -9.10 -28.70
CA LEU A 80 14.22 -9.06 -28.80
C LEU A 80 14.70 -9.46 -30.20
N GLU A 81 14.07 -10.44 -30.84
CA GLU A 81 14.39 -10.82 -32.23
C GLU A 81 14.06 -9.69 -33.22
N GLU A 82 12.92 -9.01 -33.04
CA GLU A 82 12.54 -7.83 -33.84
C GLU A 82 13.56 -6.69 -33.68
N LEU A 83 13.92 -6.34 -32.44
CA LEU A 83 14.93 -5.32 -32.15
C LEU A 83 16.32 -5.69 -32.67
N SER A 84 16.68 -6.98 -32.63
CA SER A 84 17.93 -7.46 -33.22
C SER A 84 17.93 -7.25 -34.74
N GLY A 85 16.82 -7.57 -35.41
CA GLY A 85 16.67 -7.36 -36.86
C GLY A 85 16.68 -5.88 -37.25
N GLU A 86 16.08 -5.01 -36.44
CA GLU A 86 16.08 -3.56 -36.67
C GLU A 86 17.48 -2.96 -36.48
N ASN A 87 18.24 -3.40 -35.48
CA ASN A 87 19.64 -3.01 -35.30
C ASN A 87 20.53 -3.45 -36.48
N GLU A 88 20.29 -4.62 -37.05
CA GLU A 88 21.03 -5.10 -38.23
C GLU A 88 20.71 -4.25 -39.46
N ARG A 89 19.46 -3.82 -39.65
CA ARG A 89 19.08 -2.87 -40.71
C ARG A 89 19.77 -1.52 -40.55
N MET A 90 19.75 -0.94 -39.35
CA MET A 90 20.40 0.34 -39.08
C MET A 90 21.91 0.28 -39.33
N ARG A 91 22.56 -0.85 -39.02
CA ARG A 91 23.98 -1.07 -39.34
C ARG A 91 24.25 -1.07 -40.84
N ASN A 92 23.46 -1.82 -41.61
CA ASN A 92 23.60 -1.87 -43.06
C ASN A 92 23.41 -0.48 -43.70
N GLU A 93 22.44 0.30 -43.20
CA GLU A 93 22.22 1.67 -43.65
C GLU A 93 23.39 2.60 -43.30
N LEU A 94 23.99 2.45 -42.11
CA LEU A 94 25.20 3.17 -41.71
C LEU A 94 26.40 2.84 -42.60
N ASP A 95 26.59 1.57 -42.98
CA ASP A 95 27.67 1.15 -43.87
C ASP A 95 27.47 1.63 -45.32
N ASP A 96 26.22 1.63 -45.81
CA ASP A 96 25.85 2.23 -47.10
C ASP A 96 26.11 3.76 -47.13
N LEU A 97 25.80 4.45 -46.03
CA LEU A 97 26.08 5.89 -45.89
C LEU A 97 27.58 6.17 -45.82
N ARG A 98 28.35 5.32 -45.12
CA ARG A 98 29.82 5.43 -45.07
C ARG A 98 30.46 5.21 -46.44
N THR A 99 30.02 4.21 -47.19
CA THR A 99 30.51 3.95 -48.55
C THR A 99 30.17 5.09 -49.51
N ARG A 100 28.96 5.65 -49.43
CA ARG A 100 28.59 6.86 -50.20
C ARG A 100 29.45 8.07 -49.87
N ASN A 101 29.81 8.28 -48.60
CA ASN A 101 30.69 9.39 -48.22
C ASN A 101 32.14 9.20 -48.69
N THR A 102 32.64 7.96 -48.79
CA THR A 102 33.98 7.68 -49.31
C THR A 102 34.11 7.80 -50.83
N ASP A 103 33.00 7.76 -51.58
CA ASP A 103 32.99 7.90 -53.05
C ASP A 103 32.84 9.35 -53.53
N THR A 104 32.76 10.32 -52.62
CA THR A 104 32.80 11.74 -52.98
C THR A 104 34.26 12.16 -53.21
N PRO A 105 34.67 12.56 -54.43
CA PRO A 105 36.03 13.04 -54.66
C PRO A 105 36.28 14.26 -53.79
N SER A 106 37.37 14.24 -53.03
CA SER A 106 37.89 15.40 -52.31
C SER A 106 38.19 16.52 -53.32
N ASN A 107 37.26 17.47 -53.45
CA ASN A 107 37.63 18.81 -53.89
C ASN A 107 38.22 19.51 -52.68
N ASP A 108 39.55 19.62 -52.69
CA ASP A 108 40.31 20.53 -51.87
C ASP A 108 39.83 21.96 -52.17
N GLU A 109 39.05 22.56 -51.26
CA GLU A 109 39.08 24.00 -51.05
C GLU A 109 39.11 24.28 -49.55
N ASP A 110 40.24 24.83 -49.12
CA ASP A 110 40.43 25.56 -47.86
C ASP A 110 39.33 26.63 -47.72
N GLU A 111 38.42 26.47 -46.76
CA GLU A 111 37.69 27.61 -46.20
C GLU A 111 37.83 27.67 -44.67
N ASP A 112 38.37 28.81 -44.24
CA ASP A 112 38.46 29.30 -42.86
C ASP A 112 37.14 29.08 -42.08
N ILE A 113 37.14 28.10 -41.18
CA ILE A 113 36.06 27.94 -40.20
C ILE A 113 36.25 28.98 -39.09
N LYS A 114 35.54 30.09 -39.27
CA LYS A 114 35.29 31.14 -38.29
C LYS A 114 34.61 30.56 -37.03
N PRO A 115 34.96 30.98 -35.81
CA PRO A 115 34.35 30.48 -34.58
C PRO A 115 32.84 30.77 -34.55
N PRO A 116 32.01 29.89 -33.95
CA PRO A 116 30.56 30.03 -33.94
C PRO A 116 30.13 31.24 -33.11
N VAL A 117 29.10 31.88 -33.64
CA VAL A 117 28.62 33.23 -33.36
C VAL A 117 27.98 33.33 -31.96
N GLU A 118 28.33 34.41 -31.23
CA GLU A 118 27.84 34.82 -29.91
C GLU A 118 26.37 35.32 -29.89
N ASP A 119 25.49 34.81 -30.75
CA ASP A 119 24.14 35.40 -30.94
C ASP A 119 23.08 34.92 -29.93
N ASP A 120 23.32 33.84 -29.16
CA ASP A 120 22.33 33.28 -28.21
C ASP A 120 22.48 33.79 -26.75
N ILE A 121 23.54 34.53 -26.46
CA ILE A 121 23.85 35.04 -25.10
C ILE A 121 22.85 36.11 -24.59
N PRO A 122 22.32 37.02 -25.44
CA PRO A 122 21.32 38.00 -25.01
C PRO A 122 19.98 37.35 -24.64
N GLU A 123 19.57 36.33 -25.40
CA GLU A 123 18.28 35.65 -25.22
C GLU A 123 18.24 34.86 -23.91
N LEU A 124 19.34 34.19 -23.56
CA LEU A 124 19.49 33.51 -22.27
C LEU A 124 19.48 34.49 -21.08
N ARG A 125 20.06 35.69 -21.23
CA ARG A 125 20.01 36.74 -20.18
C ARG A 125 18.59 37.29 -19.99
N GLN A 126 17.85 37.44 -21.08
CA GLN A 126 16.46 37.90 -21.05
C GLN A 126 15.57 36.87 -20.36
N GLN A 127 15.69 35.58 -20.70
CA GLN A 127 14.97 34.50 -20.02
C GLN A 127 15.28 34.42 -18.53
N THR A 128 16.53 34.70 -18.14
CA THR A 128 16.93 34.69 -16.72
C THR A 128 16.30 35.84 -15.94
N GLN A 129 16.19 37.04 -16.52
CA GLN A 129 15.52 38.19 -15.88
C GLN A 129 14.01 37.97 -15.75
N GLU A 130 13.39 37.33 -16.73
CA GLU A 130 11.97 37.03 -16.74
C GLU A 130 11.60 36.00 -15.65
N LEU A 131 12.39 34.93 -15.52
CA LEU A 131 12.23 33.95 -14.44
C LEU A 131 12.38 34.58 -13.05
N GLN A 132 13.30 35.53 -12.88
CA GLN A 132 13.43 36.28 -11.62
C GLN A 132 12.21 37.17 -11.34
N GLY A 133 11.59 37.75 -12.36
CA GLY A 133 10.34 38.51 -12.24
C GLY A 133 9.15 37.65 -11.82
N GLN A 134 9.02 36.47 -12.43
CA GLN A 134 7.95 35.51 -12.12
C GLN A 134 8.06 34.96 -10.69
N LEU A 135 9.28 34.69 -10.21
CA LEU A 135 9.51 34.28 -8.83
C LEU A 135 9.09 35.37 -7.82
N SER A 136 9.40 36.64 -8.10
CA SER A 136 8.97 37.76 -7.24
C SER A 136 7.45 37.95 -7.20
N GLN A 137 6.74 37.60 -8.28
CA GLN A 137 5.27 37.63 -8.30
C GLN A 137 4.67 36.47 -7.51
N CYS A 138 5.22 35.25 -7.64
CA CYS A 138 4.82 34.09 -6.84
C CYS A 138 4.96 34.36 -5.33
N ASP A 139 6.06 34.98 -4.90
CA ASP A 139 6.27 35.31 -3.48
C ASP A 139 5.20 36.29 -2.96
N LYS A 140 4.83 37.30 -3.75
CA LYS A 140 3.78 38.26 -3.38
C LYS A 140 2.39 37.60 -3.31
N GLU A 141 2.13 36.64 -4.19
CA GLU A 141 0.87 35.91 -4.23
C GLU A 141 0.73 34.96 -3.02
N LEU A 142 1.84 34.31 -2.65
CA LEU A 142 1.94 33.49 -1.45
C LEU A 142 1.70 34.32 -0.16
N GLU A 143 2.26 35.53 -0.08
CA GLU A 143 1.98 36.45 1.05
C GLU A 143 0.50 36.86 1.14
N LEU A 144 -0.15 37.11 0.00
CA LEU A 144 -1.57 37.45 -0.04
C LEU A 144 -2.46 36.27 0.38
N GLN A 145 -2.08 35.05 -0.01
CA GLN A 145 -2.80 33.83 0.37
C GLN A 145 -2.68 33.55 1.87
N ASN A 146 -1.47 33.69 2.42
CA ASN A 146 -1.24 33.58 3.87
C ASN A 146 -2.06 34.61 4.68
N ARG A 147 -2.23 35.84 4.15
CA ARG A 147 -3.10 36.86 4.76
C ARG A 147 -4.59 36.46 4.72
N ARG A 148 -5.07 35.86 3.64
CA ARG A 148 -6.45 35.38 3.52
C ARG A 148 -6.72 34.22 4.49
N ASP A 149 -5.79 33.30 4.61
CA ASP A 149 -5.93 32.14 5.51
C ASP A 149 -5.89 32.56 6.99
N GLY A 150 -5.07 33.55 7.32
CA GLY A 150 -5.08 34.20 8.65
C GLY A 150 -6.44 34.83 8.99
N ALA A 151 -7.08 35.50 8.03
CA ALA A 151 -8.40 36.11 8.22
C ALA A 151 -9.51 35.06 8.41
N ILE A 152 -9.45 33.92 7.71
CA ILE A 152 -10.40 32.82 7.86
C ILE A 152 -10.25 32.17 9.25
N ARG A 153 -9.01 31.95 9.72
CA ARG A 153 -8.75 31.40 11.06
C ARG A 153 -9.31 32.28 12.18
N GLN A 154 -9.18 33.61 12.07
CA GLN A 154 -9.79 34.54 13.03
C GLN A 154 -11.33 34.51 13.00
N ARG A 155 -11.95 34.30 11.84
CA ARG A 155 -13.41 34.22 11.69
C ARG A 155 -13.99 32.95 12.33
N VAL A 156 -13.27 31.83 12.23
CA VAL A 156 -13.66 30.54 12.84
C VAL A 156 -13.53 30.56 14.37
N GLN A 157 -12.57 31.32 14.92
CA GLN A 157 -12.46 31.49 16.38
C GLN A 157 -13.61 32.34 16.95
N ARG A 158 -14.11 33.34 16.21
CA ARG A 158 -15.23 34.19 16.65
C ARG A 158 -16.60 33.50 16.62
N THR A 159 -16.79 32.46 15.81
CA THR A 159 -18.07 31.72 15.74
C THR A 159 -18.22 30.65 16.82
N ARG A 160 -17.15 30.30 17.55
CA ARG A 160 -17.20 29.38 18.70
C ARG A 160 -17.70 30.02 20.00
N SER A 161 -17.85 31.34 20.07
CA SER A 161 -18.17 32.07 21.31
C SER A 161 -19.65 32.45 21.50
N ARG A 162 -20.56 32.02 20.61
CA ARG A 162 -22.00 32.36 20.71
C ARG A 162 -22.89 31.13 20.67
N SER A 163 -23.07 30.49 21.83
CA SER A 163 -24.18 29.56 22.06
C SER A 163 -25.48 30.34 22.33
N PRO A 164 -26.60 30.05 21.64
CA PRO A 164 -27.89 30.64 21.98
C PRO A 164 -28.50 29.97 23.21
N ALA A 165 -29.02 30.81 24.10
CA ALA A 165 -29.64 30.46 25.36
C ALA A 165 -30.83 29.49 25.23
N HIS A 166 -30.93 28.63 26.26
CA HIS A 166 -31.98 27.67 26.54
C HIS A 166 -33.42 28.17 26.28
N LYS A 167 -34.18 27.41 25.49
CA LYS A 167 -35.63 27.31 25.63
C LYS A 167 -36.02 25.94 26.19
N ARG A 168 -36.62 26.01 27.37
CA ARG A 168 -37.23 24.94 28.17
C ARG A 168 -38.09 24.00 27.32
N ARG A 169 -37.83 22.70 27.40
CA ARG A 169 -38.75 21.65 26.95
C ARG A 169 -38.98 20.60 28.04
N ARG A 170 -40.25 20.61 28.49
CA ARG A 170 -41.10 19.57 29.08
C ARG A 170 -40.44 18.27 29.57
N SER A 171 -40.72 17.99 30.83
CA SER A 171 -40.48 16.77 31.59
C SER A 171 -40.82 15.51 30.79
N ARG A 172 -39.78 14.73 30.47
CA ARG A 172 -39.93 13.34 30.02
C ARG A 172 -40.15 12.44 31.24
N SER A 173 -41.06 11.48 31.09
CA SER A 173 -41.32 10.38 32.01
C SER A 173 -40.04 9.65 32.44
N PRO A 174 -40.03 8.94 33.60
CA PRO A 174 -38.83 8.32 34.13
C PRO A 174 -38.20 7.39 33.08
N SER A 175 -36.92 7.63 32.76
CA SER A 175 -36.18 6.69 31.93
C SER A 175 -36.17 5.34 32.65
N PRO A 176 -36.48 4.22 31.97
CA PRO A 176 -36.34 2.90 32.58
C PRO A 176 -34.92 2.72 33.10
N GLU A 177 -34.82 2.19 34.33
CA GLU A 177 -33.56 1.98 35.04
C GLU A 177 -32.61 1.08 34.22
N PRO A 178 -31.29 1.32 34.28
CA PRO A 178 -30.32 0.49 33.58
C PRO A 178 -30.41 -0.97 34.04
N GLN A 179 -30.51 -1.90 33.09
CA GLN A 179 -30.58 -3.32 33.43
C GLN A 179 -29.20 -3.83 33.86
N LEU A 180 -29.16 -4.56 34.99
CA LEU A 180 -27.95 -5.24 35.43
C LEU A 180 -27.70 -6.47 34.54
N ILE A 181 -26.47 -6.60 34.04
CA ILE A 181 -26.07 -7.77 33.25
C ILE A 181 -25.77 -8.90 34.23
N LEU A 182 -26.47 -10.02 34.08
CA LEU A 182 -26.31 -11.21 34.91
C LEU A 182 -25.48 -12.27 34.15
N TYR A 183 -24.62 -12.97 34.88
CA TYR A 183 -23.93 -14.16 34.39
C TYR A 183 -24.93 -15.29 34.11
N LYS A 184 -24.54 -16.20 33.24
CA LYS A 184 -25.30 -17.43 33.01
C LYS A 184 -25.50 -18.14 34.36
N ASN A 185 -26.74 -18.53 34.64
CA ASN A 185 -27.19 -19.18 35.88
C ASN A 185 -27.16 -18.33 37.17
N GLY A 186 -27.07 -16.99 37.08
CA GLY A 186 -27.06 -16.12 38.28
C GLY A 186 -25.77 -16.21 39.10
N GLY A 187 -24.69 -16.74 38.51
CA GLY A 187 -23.38 -16.88 39.16
C GLY A 187 -22.71 -15.55 39.50
N ALA A 188 -21.85 -15.59 40.52
CA ALA A 188 -21.03 -14.44 40.93
C ALA A 188 -20.01 -14.03 39.84
N VAL A 189 -19.60 -12.76 39.87
CA VAL A 189 -18.51 -12.22 39.03
C VAL A 189 -17.26 -13.11 39.24
N PRO A 190 -16.60 -13.58 38.15
CA PRO A 190 -15.34 -14.30 38.27
C PRO A 190 -14.34 -13.50 39.12
N PRO A 191 -13.56 -14.16 40.01
CA PRO A 191 -12.58 -13.46 40.84
C PRO A 191 -11.64 -12.63 39.98
N ALA A 192 -11.13 -11.50 40.48
CA ALA A 192 -10.37 -10.52 39.69
C ALA A 192 -9.21 -11.11 38.85
N LYS A 193 -8.62 -12.22 39.32
CA LYS A 193 -7.53 -12.97 38.68
C LYS A 193 -7.95 -13.83 37.48
N VAL A 194 -9.24 -14.16 37.33
CA VAL A 194 -9.75 -14.97 36.22
C VAL A 194 -10.39 -14.04 35.19
N ARG A 195 -9.96 -14.13 33.93
CA ARG A 195 -10.51 -13.34 32.84
C ARG A 195 -11.91 -13.87 32.48
N PRO A 196 -12.96 -13.04 32.56
CA PRO A 196 -14.29 -13.44 32.08
C PRO A 196 -14.24 -13.76 30.59
N LYS A 197 -15.07 -14.70 30.14
CA LYS A 197 -15.26 -15.04 28.72
C LYS A 197 -16.65 -14.60 28.27
N ALA A 198 -16.80 -14.30 26.98
CA ALA A 198 -18.12 -13.98 26.42
C ALA A 198 -19.13 -15.14 26.59
N SER A 199 -18.64 -16.39 26.66
CA SER A 199 -19.44 -17.59 26.95
C SER A 199 -20.05 -17.64 28.34
N ASP A 200 -19.56 -16.82 29.27
CA ASP A 200 -20.02 -16.81 30.67
C ASP A 200 -21.35 -16.05 30.82
N TYR A 201 -21.80 -15.39 29.75
CA TYR A 201 -23.03 -14.61 29.70
C TYR A 201 -24.12 -15.33 28.88
N SER A 202 -25.35 -14.79 28.94
CA SER A 202 -26.46 -15.29 28.11
C SER A 202 -26.13 -15.13 26.61
N LYS A 203 -26.79 -15.91 25.74
CA LYS A 203 -26.57 -15.86 24.28
C LYS A 203 -26.70 -14.43 23.73
N SER A 204 -27.73 -13.70 24.15
CA SER A 204 -27.96 -12.31 23.73
C SER A 204 -26.85 -11.37 24.18
N ILE A 205 -26.31 -11.53 25.39
CA ILE A 205 -25.20 -10.70 25.88
C ILE A 205 -23.90 -11.07 25.16
N LYS A 206 -23.65 -12.36 24.92
CA LYS A 206 -22.51 -12.84 24.14
C LYS A 206 -22.48 -12.21 22.74
N GLU A 207 -23.62 -12.15 22.06
CA GLU A 207 -23.75 -11.50 20.75
C GLU A 207 -23.40 -10.00 20.81
N LEU A 208 -23.88 -9.28 21.83
CA LEU A 208 -23.52 -7.87 22.06
C LEU A 208 -22.02 -7.69 22.34
N ILE A 209 -21.42 -8.57 23.14
CA ILE A 209 -19.99 -8.54 23.45
C ILE A 209 -19.18 -8.73 22.17
N ASN A 210 -19.53 -9.75 21.37
CA ASN A 210 -18.86 -10.02 20.10
C ASN A 210 -18.97 -8.85 19.12
N ARG A 211 -20.15 -8.22 19.02
CA ARG A 211 -20.34 -7.05 18.17
C ARG A 211 -19.53 -5.84 18.65
N ALA A 212 -19.45 -5.62 19.96
CA ALA A 212 -18.59 -4.58 20.53
C ALA A 212 -17.10 -4.85 20.29
N VAL A 213 -16.67 -6.12 20.37
CA VAL A 213 -15.31 -6.56 20.00
C VAL A 213 -15.01 -6.25 18.54
N GLN A 214 -15.90 -6.60 17.60
CA GLN A 214 -15.73 -6.26 16.18
C GLN A 214 -15.54 -4.76 15.98
N LYS A 215 -16.36 -3.92 16.63
CA LYS A 215 -16.22 -2.45 16.56
C LYS A 215 -14.89 -1.94 17.13
N LEU A 216 -14.42 -2.52 18.23
CA LEU A 216 -13.10 -2.16 18.76
C LEU A 216 -12.00 -2.56 17.79
N THR A 217 -12.08 -3.76 17.20
CA THR A 217 -11.16 -4.21 16.16
C THR A 217 -11.12 -3.22 15.01
N VAL A 218 -12.26 -2.76 14.50
CA VAL A 218 -12.30 -1.72 13.45
C VAL A 218 -11.53 -0.49 13.89
N LYS A 219 -11.78 0.06 15.10
CA LYS A 219 -11.02 1.22 15.60
C LYS A 219 -9.51 0.99 15.68
N ILE A 220 -9.08 -0.22 16.06
CA ILE A 220 -7.66 -0.57 16.13
C ILE A 220 -7.03 -0.48 14.73
N TYR A 221 -7.66 -1.01 13.68
CA TYR A 221 -7.09 -0.88 12.34
C TYR A 221 -7.22 0.53 11.77
N THR A 222 -8.35 1.19 11.96
CA THR A 222 -8.69 2.41 11.21
C THR A 222 -8.31 3.70 11.91
N ILE A 223 -8.07 3.69 13.22
CA ILE A 223 -7.73 4.88 14.02
C ILE A 223 -6.32 4.79 14.59
N ASP A 224 -6.02 3.76 15.37
CA ASP A 224 -4.70 3.57 15.98
C ASP A 224 -4.49 2.10 16.33
N ALA A 225 -3.49 1.47 15.73
CA ALA A 225 -3.18 0.07 15.98
C ALA A 225 -2.50 -0.15 17.33
N PHE A 226 -1.97 0.91 17.94
CA PHE A 226 -1.26 0.87 19.23
C PHE A 226 -1.80 1.96 20.17
N PRO A 227 -3.10 1.90 20.54
CA PRO A 227 -3.68 2.84 21.48
C PRO A 227 -3.04 2.66 22.87
N SER A 228 -3.06 3.70 23.69
CA SER A 228 -2.69 3.54 25.11
C SER A 228 -3.71 2.67 25.84
N ASP A 229 -3.31 2.05 26.95
CA ASP A 229 -4.22 1.25 27.78
C ASP A 229 -5.47 2.04 28.22
N GLU A 230 -5.31 3.34 28.46
CA GLU A 230 -6.39 4.25 28.81
C GLU A 230 -7.36 4.45 27.64
N LEU A 231 -6.83 4.76 26.46
CA LEU A 231 -7.61 4.97 25.25
C LEU A 231 -8.34 3.69 24.83
N ASN A 232 -7.67 2.54 24.97
CA ASN A 232 -8.24 1.25 24.64
C ASN A 232 -9.40 0.87 25.59
N LYS A 233 -9.28 1.20 26.88
CA LYS A 233 -10.39 1.07 27.85
C LYS A 233 -11.55 2.02 27.51
N GLU A 234 -11.26 3.24 27.09
CA GLU A 234 -12.27 4.20 26.64
C GLU A 234 -13.02 3.70 25.42
N TRP A 235 -12.31 3.29 24.36
CA TRP A 235 -12.91 2.71 23.16
C TRP A 235 -13.72 1.45 23.46
N SER A 236 -13.22 0.58 24.33
CA SER A 236 -13.96 -0.61 24.75
C SER A 236 -15.32 -0.26 25.37
N ARG A 237 -15.37 0.78 26.23
CA ARG A 237 -16.64 1.28 26.81
C ARG A 237 -17.53 1.90 25.74
N GLU A 238 -16.97 2.72 24.86
CA GLU A 238 -17.70 3.37 23.78
C GLU A 238 -18.34 2.35 22.83
N CYS A 239 -17.58 1.35 22.38
CA CYS A 239 -18.04 0.26 21.52
C CYS A 239 -19.17 -0.54 22.19
N TRP A 240 -19.06 -0.84 23.49
CA TRP A 240 -20.13 -1.49 24.25
C TRP A 240 -21.42 -0.66 24.30
N ILE A 241 -21.31 0.63 24.65
CA ILE A 241 -22.45 1.56 24.75
C ILE A 241 -23.13 1.71 23.39
N SER A 242 -22.34 1.90 22.33
CA SER A 242 -22.80 2.02 20.95
C SER A 242 -23.58 0.78 20.51
N THR A 243 -23.03 -0.42 20.72
CA THR A 243 -23.70 -1.69 20.41
C THR A 243 -25.00 -1.88 21.19
N CYS A 244 -25.01 -1.57 22.48
CA CYS A 244 -26.24 -1.65 23.28
C CYS A 244 -27.33 -0.70 22.74
N ARG A 245 -26.93 0.52 22.37
CA ARG A 245 -27.84 1.54 21.84
C ARG A 245 -28.47 1.13 20.52
N GLU A 246 -27.68 0.60 19.59
CA GLU A 246 -28.15 0.11 18.28
C GLU A 246 -29.17 -1.02 18.45
N MET A 247 -28.89 -1.95 19.36
CA MET A 247 -29.78 -3.07 19.66
C MET A 247 -30.94 -2.69 20.59
N ARG A 248 -31.12 -1.39 20.87
CA ARG A 248 -32.15 -0.82 21.75
C ARG A 248 -32.18 -1.46 23.15
N LYS A 249 -31.01 -1.89 23.64
CA LYS A 249 -30.82 -2.41 24.99
C LYS A 249 -30.18 -1.34 25.88
N LYS A 250 -30.58 -1.29 27.14
CA LYS A 250 -30.06 -0.34 28.13
C LYS A 250 -29.29 -1.10 29.20
N PHE A 251 -28.03 -1.40 28.92
CA PHE A 251 -27.12 -2.01 29.88
C PHE A 251 -26.06 -1.00 30.33
N THR A 252 -25.74 -1.00 31.62
CA THR A 252 -24.61 -0.23 32.14
C THR A 252 -23.30 -0.95 31.79
N PRO A 253 -22.25 -0.25 31.34
CA PRO A 253 -20.93 -0.84 31.15
C PRO A 253 -20.44 -1.43 32.48
N GLN A 254 -20.21 -2.73 32.52
CA GLN A 254 -19.61 -3.41 33.67
C GLN A 254 -18.13 -3.67 33.38
N GLU A 255 -17.27 -3.54 34.40
CA GLU A 255 -15.82 -3.72 34.27
C GLU A 255 -15.46 -5.11 33.69
N GLY A 256 -16.22 -6.16 34.04
CA GLY A 256 -16.05 -7.49 33.46
C GLY A 256 -16.21 -7.52 31.93
N ILE A 257 -17.21 -6.81 31.39
CA ILE A 257 -17.43 -6.73 29.94
C ILE A 257 -16.40 -5.85 29.26
N VAL A 258 -16.03 -4.73 29.87
CA VAL A 258 -14.95 -3.89 29.33
C VAL A 258 -13.65 -4.69 29.23
N ARG A 259 -13.34 -5.55 30.21
CA ARG A 259 -12.17 -6.46 30.16
C ARG A 259 -12.24 -7.54 29.06
N ILE A 260 -13.44 -7.98 28.68
CA ILE A 260 -13.65 -8.92 27.57
C ILE A 260 -13.52 -8.19 26.24
N VAL A 261 -14.17 -7.03 26.11
CA VAL A 261 -14.11 -6.20 24.90
C VAL A 261 -12.68 -5.74 24.63
N ASN A 262 -11.91 -5.43 25.68
CA ASN A 262 -10.51 -5.04 25.61
C ASN A 262 -9.54 -6.22 25.34
N ALA A 263 -10.03 -7.45 25.32
CA ALA A 263 -9.20 -8.64 25.09
C ALA A 263 -8.53 -8.83 23.73
N PRO A 264 -9.09 -8.38 22.60
CA PRO A 264 -8.53 -8.59 21.28
C PRO A 264 -7.39 -7.62 20.91
N ALA A 265 -7.03 -6.67 21.77
CA ALA A 265 -6.14 -5.56 21.41
C ALA A 265 -4.63 -5.93 21.34
N SER A 266 -4.27 -7.21 21.44
CA SER A 266 -2.87 -7.69 21.34
C SER A 266 -2.76 -8.71 20.19
N PRO A 267 -1.60 -8.81 19.52
CA PRO A 267 -1.53 -9.18 18.13
C PRO A 267 -1.46 -10.70 17.90
N ASP A 268 -2.62 -11.36 17.90
CA ASP A 268 -2.84 -12.53 17.03
C ASP A 268 -3.13 -12.09 15.57
N VAL A 269 -2.88 -10.82 15.29
CA VAL A 269 -3.15 -10.14 14.02
C VAL A 269 -2.10 -10.48 12.95
N GLU A 270 -0.97 -11.01 13.37
CA GLU A 270 0.23 -10.97 12.57
C GLU A 270 0.63 -12.27 11.92
N ALA A 271 0.34 -13.43 12.50
CA ALA A 271 0.83 -14.69 11.95
C ALA A 271 0.49 -14.86 10.46
N PRO A 272 -0.73 -14.51 9.97
CA PRO A 272 -1.02 -14.53 8.53
C PRO A 272 -0.28 -13.43 7.75
N ILE A 273 -0.09 -12.24 8.33
CA ILE A 273 0.57 -11.09 7.68
C ILE A 273 2.08 -11.33 7.60
N LEU A 274 2.73 -11.68 8.70
CA LEU A 274 4.15 -12.07 8.78
C LEU A 274 4.46 -13.23 7.84
N ASN A 275 3.60 -14.26 7.79
CA ASN A 275 3.79 -15.40 6.89
C ASN A 275 3.58 -15.05 5.41
N THR A 276 2.77 -14.03 5.11
CA THR A 276 2.54 -13.57 3.73
C THR A 276 3.64 -12.62 3.26
N VAL A 277 4.23 -11.82 4.16
CA VAL A 277 5.20 -10.75 3.86
C VAL A 277 6.67 -11.23 3.86
N ALA A 278 6.90 -12.55 3.82
CA ALA A 278 8.24 -13.11 3.88
C ALA A 278 9.03 -12.93 2.56
N TYR A 279 9.57 -11.71 2.37
CA TYR A 279 10.41 -11.30 1.24
C TYR A 279 11.77 -12.02 1.16
N ALA A 280 12.19 -12.71 2.24
CA ALA A 280 13.53 -13.25 2.42
C ALA A 280 13.57 -14.79 2.42
N ARG A 281 12.74 -15.45 1.61
CA ARG A 281 12.62 -16.91 1.65
C ARG A 281 13.61 -17.61 0.74
N ASN A 282 14.74 -17.99 1.33
CA ASN A 282 15.28 -19.32 1.13
C ASN A 282 15.69 -19.88 2.49
N ASN A 283 15.00 -20.93 2.94
CA ASN A 283 15.22 -21.56 4.26
C ASN A 283 16.45 -22.49 4.26
N ALA A 284 17.12 -22.64 3.12
CA ALA A 284 18.31 -23.46 3.04
C ALA A 284 19.41 -22.90 3.95
N LEU A 285 20.07 -23.82 4.65
CA LEU A 285 21.04 -23.50 5.69
C LEU A 285 22.47 -23.29 5.16
N HIS A 286 22.67 -23.31 3.84
CA HIS A 286 23.96 -23.05 3.22
C HIS A 286 24.43 -21.63 3.50
N GLU A 287 25.71 -21.49 3.81
CA GLU A 287 26.31 -20.20 4.20
C GLU A 287 26.11 -19.11 3.14
N ASP A 288 26.23 -19.46 1.85
CA ASP A 288 26.00 -18.52 0.75
C ASP A 288 24.57 -17.98 0.72
N ILE A 289 23.59 -18.83 1.03
CA ILE A 289 22.17 -18.47 1.05
C ILE A 289 21.87 -17.58 2.25
N VAL A 290 22.47 -17.88 3.40
CA VAL A 290 22.37 -17.06 4.62
C VAL A 290 22.95 -15.67 4.35
N ALA A 291 24.13 -15.58 3.75
CA ALA A 291 24.77 -14.32 3.40
C ALA A 291 23.92 -13.52 2.40
N ALA A 292 23.36 -14.17 1.37
CA ALA A 292 22.46 -13.54 0.42
C ALA A 292 21.18 -13.00 1.07
N ASN A 293 20.56 -13.78 1.98
CA ASN A 293 19.40 -13.35 2.74
C ASN A 293 19.71 -12.14 3.63
N MET A 294 20.85 -12.15 4.33
CA MET A 294 21.29 -11.00 5.14
C MET A 294 21.44 -9.74 4.29
N ALA A 295 22.10 -9.84 3.14
CA ALA A 295 22.28 -8.71 2.22
C ALA A 295 20.93 -8.19 1.70
N ARG A 296 20.00 -9.10 1.38
CA ARG A 296 18.64 -8.75 0.94
C ARG A 296 17.84 -8.04 2.03
N VAL A 297 17.84 -8.56 3.26
CA VAL A 297 17.14 -7.95 4.41
C VAL A 297 17.73 -6.57 4.72
N ALA A 298 19.07 -6.44 4.73
CA ALA A 298 19.72 -5.15 4.93
C ALA A 298 19.32 -4.13 3.85
N ARG A 299 19.25 -4.55 2.58
CA ARG A 299 18.79 -3.70 1.46
C ARG A 299 17.32 -3.28 1.65
N LEU A 300 16.44 -4.20 2.02
CA LEU A 300 15.01 -3.91 2.23
C LEU A 300 14.76 -2.97 3.43
N LEU A 301 15.56 -3.10 4.49
CA LEU A 301 15.51 -2.25 5.68
C LEU A 301 16.36 -0.96 5.55
N SER A 302 16.96 -0.70 4.40
CA SER A 302 17.71 0.53 4.14
C SER A 302 16.79 1.70 3.73
N GLY A 303 17.33 2.92 3.77
CA GLY A 303 16.64 4.12 3.34
C GLY A 303 15.68 4.73 4.37
N THR A 304 15.16 5.90 4.02
CA THR A 304 14.05 6.58 4.71
C THR A 304 13.20 7.26 3.64
N PRO A 305 11.97 6.77 3.38
CA PRO A 305 11.31 5.65 4.04
C PRO A 305 11.97 4.31 3.68
N LYS A 306 11.65 3.27 4.45
CA LYS A 306 12.25 1.94 4.28
C LYS A 306 11.91 1.36 2.90
N ARG A 307 12.91 0.75 2.25
CA ARG A 307 12.78 0.26 0.86
C ARG A 307 11.68 -0.79 0.66
N PHE A 308 11.43 -1.66 1.65
CA PHE A 308 10.34 -2.64 1.58
C PHE A 308 8.94 -2.03 1.45
N GLY A 309 8.78 -0.75 1.80
CA GLY A 309 7.51 -0.05 1.68
C GLY A 309 7.15 0.31 0.24
N TYR A 310 8.09 0.16 -0.70
CA TYR A 310 7.85 0.41 -2.11
C TYR A 310 7.41 -0.87 -2.84
N LYS A 311 6.46 -0.73 -3.76
CA LYS A 311 6.03 -1.81 -4.66
C LYS A 311 7.16 -2.28 -5.57
N ASP A 312 7.98 -1.35 -6.01
CA ASP A 312 9.14 -1.48 -6.88
C ASP A 312 10.46 -1.44 -6.08
N PHE A 313 10.49 -2.08 -4.91
CA PHE A 313 11.64 -2.09 -3.99
C PHE A 313 12.95 -2.59 -4.59
N ASP A 314 12.92 -3.32 -5.72
CA ASP A 314 14.10 -3.82 -6.41
C ASP A 314 14.68 -2.82 -7.42
N ALA A 315 13.90 -1.82 -7.85
CA ALA A 315 14.35 -0.77 -8.76
C ALA A 315 15.49 0.06 -8.12
N ASP A 316 16.32 0.69 -8.95
CA ASP A 316 17.37 1.58 -8.46
C ASP A 316 16.79 2.81 -7.77
N LYS A 317 15.69 3.33 -8.32
CA LYS A 317 14.89 4.43 -7.79
C LYS A 317 13.43 3.98 -7.62
N PRO A 318 13.06 3.46 -6.45
CA PRO A 318 11.68 3.09 -6.18
C PRO A 318 10.78 4.33 -6.08
N GLU A 319 9.64 4.30 -6.76
CA GLU A 319 8.72 5.46 -6.86
C GLU A 319 7.35 5.17 -6.21
N VAL A 320 6.90 3.91 -6.23
CA VAL A 320 5.52 3.57 -5.86
C VAL A 320 5.48 3.11 -4.40
N TYR A 321 5.15 4.02 -3.48
CA TYR A 321 5.15 3.76 -2.05
C TYR A 321 3.80 3.21 -1.54
N ALA A 322 3.86 2.35 -0.50
CA ALA A 322 2.76 1.73 0.24
C ALA A 322 1.80 0.80 -0.53
N GLU A 323 1.83 0.79 -1.87
CA GLU A 323 1.03 -0.09 -2.74
C GLU A 323 1.60 -1.50 -2.89
N VAL A 324 2.00 -2.10 -1.78
CA VAL A 324 2.65 -3.41 -1.77
C VAL A 324 1.58 -4.51 -1.86
N PRO A 325 1.49 -5.30 -2.96
CA PRO A 325 0.39 -6.26 -3.17
C PRO A 325 0.30 -7.32 -2.08
N MET A 326 1.43 -7.73 -1.52
CA MET A 326 1.51 -8.72 -0.44
C MET A 326 0.86 -8.20 0.85
N LEU A 327 0.97 -6.90 1.14
CA LEU A 327 0.28 -6.28 2.28
C LEU A 327 -1.23 -6.26 2.08
N MET A 328 -1.68 -6.02 0.85
CA MET A 328 -3.10 -6.04 0.50
C MET A 328 -3.67 -7.47 0.60
N HIS A 329 -2.95 -8.47 0.12
CA HIS A 329 -3.33 -9.88 0.33
C HIS A 329 -3.37 -10.27 1.80
N ALA A 330 -2.40 -9.81 2.59
CA ALA A 330 -2.36 -10.06 4.02
C ALA A 330 -3.56 -9.44 4.74
N LEU A 331 -3.91 -8.19 4.40
CA LEU A 331 -5.09 -7.50 4.91
C LEU A 331 -6.37 -8.23 4.47
N GLN A 332 -6.43 -8.68 3.22
CA GLN A 332 -7.56 -9.42 2.67
C GLN A 332 -7.81 -10.71 3.46
N LYS A 333 -6.80 -11.57 3.60
CA LYS A 333 -6.90 -12.82 4.37
C LYS A 333 -7.30 -12.59 5.83
N ARG A 334 -7.07 -11.38 6.36
CA ARG A 334 -7.36 -11.07 7.75
C ARG A 334 -8.74 -10.47 7.98
N LEU A 335 -9.17 -9.54 7.14
CA LEU A 335 -10.38 -8.75 7.37
C LEU A 335 -11.42 -8.87 6.25
N PHE A 336 -11.05 -9.44 5.10
CA PHE A 336 -11.88 -9.47 3.88
C PHE A 336 -11.80 -10.84 3.18
N SER A 337 -11.81 -11.95 3.95
CA SER A 337 -11.84 -13.29 3.34
C SER A 337 -13.20 -13.63 2.74
N ASN A 338 -14.27 -13.04 3.25
CA ASN A 338 -15.63 -13.19 2.75
C ASN A 338 -16.50 -11.96 3.10
N GLU A 339 -17.73 -11.91 2.57
CA GLU A 339 -18.68 -10.80 2.76
C GLU A 339 -19.16 -10.58 4.20
N HIS A 340 -18.93 -11.54 5.10
CA HIS A 340 -19.34 -11.47 6.50
C HIS A 340 -18.16 -11.19 7.45
N ASP A 341 -16.96 -11.01 6.90
CA ASP A 341 -15.81 -10.60 7.71
C ASP A 341 -15.90 -9.13 8.11
N ILE A 342 -15.14 -8.78 9.15
CA ILE A 342 -15.17 -7.45 9.77
C ILE A 342 -14.91 -6.32 8.75
N GLY A 343 -13.96 -6.50 7.84
CA GLY A 343 -13.65 -5.50 6.82
C GLY A 343 -14.83 -5.26 5.87
N ALA A 344 -15.50 -6.33 5.43
CA ALA A 344 -16.66 -6.25 4.55
C ALA A 344 -17.89 -5.66 5.27
N GLU A 345 -18.20 -6.13 6.48
CA GLU A 345 -19.34 -5.62 7.25
C GLU A 345 -19.19 -4.14 7.63
N PHE A 346 -17.95 -3.68 7.83
CA PHE A 346 -17.63 -2.30 8.18
C PHE A 346 -16.94 -1.56 7.04
N HIS A 347 -17.33 -1.85 5.79
CA HIS A 347 -16.72 -1.30 4.58
C HIS A 347 -16.53 0.23 4.61
N ALA A 348 -17.52 0.98 5.09
CA ALA A 348 -17.47 2.43 5.18
C ALA A 348 -16.35 2.98 6.09
N ALA A 349 -15.83 2.16 7.01
CA ALA A 349 -14.68 2.53 7.85
C ALA A 349 -13.34 2.27 7.15
N PHE A 350 -13.33 1.45 6.09
CA PHE A 350 -12.15 1.06 5.33
C PHE A 350 -12.09 1.68 3.94
N ASP A 351 -13.07 2.49 3.56
CA ASP A 351 -13.18 3.10 2.24
C ASP A 351 -13.14 4.65 2.33
N PRO A 352 -12.03 5.30 1.94
CA PRO A 352 -10.79 4.74 1.39
C PRO A 352 -9.90 4.09 2.47
N LEU A 353 -8.95 3.22 2.08
CA LEU A 353 -8.15 2.43 3.01
C LEU A 353 -7.45 3.33 4.04
N PRO A 354 -7.65 3.17 5.36
CA PRO A 354 -7.14 4.12 6.34
C PRO A 354 -5.61 4.14 6.43
N ILE A 355 -5.02 5.34 6.55
CA ILE A 355 -3.58 5.50 6.79
C ILE A 355 -3.09 4.70 8.02
N PRO A 356 -3.82 4.67 9.15
CA PRO A 356 -3.46 3.82 10.29
C PRO A 356 -3.36 2.33 9.93
N THR A 357 -4.21 1.83 9.02
CA THR A 357 -4.16 0.45 8.53
C THR A 357 -2.90 0.21 7.73
N ILE A 358 -2.54 1.13 6.82
CA ILE A 358 -1.34 1.04 5.98
C ILE A 358 -0.07 1.06 6.86
N ALA A 359 0.00 2.01 7.81
CA ALA A 359 1.10 2.11 8.77
C ALA A 359 1.29 0.82 9.56
N PHE A 360 0.17 0.20 9.97
CA PHE A 360 0.19 -1.06 10.71
C PHE A 360 0.70 -2.22 9.83
N LEU A 361 0.26 -2.32 8.58
CA LEU A 361 0.76 -3.33 7.64
C LEU A 361 2.27 -3.19 7.37
N LEU A 362 2.77 -1.97 7.20
CA LEU A 362 4.20 -1.70 7.06
C LEU A 362 4.98 -2.09 8.33
N THR A 363 4.39 -1.88 9.51
CA THR A 363 5.00 -2.29 10.78
C THR A 363 5.10 -3.81 10.88
N CYS A 364 4.05 -4.54 10.48
CA CYS A 364 4.08 -6.00 10.41
C CYS A 364 5.13 -6.48 9.40
N ALA A 365 5.26 -5.81 8.26
CA ALA A 365 6.30 -6.13 7.28
C ALA A 365 7.70 -5.97 7.85
N GLU A 366 7.95 -4.86 8.55
CA GLU A 366 9.22 -4.61 9.21
C GLU A 366 9.51 -5.66 10.28
N CYS A 367 8.51 -6.05 11.08
CA CYS A 367 8.67 -7.13 12.06
C CYS A 367 9.03 -8.46 11.41
N SER A 368 8.43 -8.78 10.27
CA SER A 368 8.77 -9.99 9.52
C SER A 368 10.24 -9.93 9.08
N LEU A 369 10.68 -8.80 8.53
CA LEU A 369 12.08 -8.63 8.10
C LEU A 369 13.08 -8.67 9.27
N ASP A 370 12.72 -8.10 10.43
CA ASP A 370 13.57 -8.14 11.63
C ASP A 370 13.88 -9.58 12.07
N SER A 371 12.91 -10.51 11.93
CA SER A 371 13.12 -11.93 12.24
C SER A 371 14.11 -12.64 11.31
N TRP A 372 14.54 -12.00 10.21
CA TRP A 372 15.45 -12.53 9.21
C TRP A 372 16.79 -11.80 9.12
N VAL A 373 17.09 -10.88 10.05
CA VAL A 373 18.32 -10.07 10.03
C VAL A 373 19.59 -10.93 10.04
N THR A 374 19.53 -12.13 10.63
CA THR A 374 20.66 -13.10 10.66
C THR A 374 20.78 -13.95 9.39
N GLY A 375 19.90 -13.73 8.40
CA GLY A 375 19.78 -14.55 7.18
C GLY A 375 19.04 -15.87 7.39
N LYS A 376 18.63 -16.17 8.62
CA LYS A 376 17.86 -17.34 9.04
C LYS A 376 16.61 -16.89 9.81
N PRO A 377 15.52 -17.67 9.79
CA PRO A 377 14.32 -17.35 10.55
C PRO A 377 14.61 -17.46 12.05
N ASP A 378 14.49 -16.35 12.77
CA ASP A 378 14.46 -16.35 14.22
C ASP A 378 13.06 -16.75 14.72
N GLN A 379 12.92 -18.01 15.09
CA GLN A 379 11.66 -18.55 15.62
C GLN A 379 11.29 -17.96 16.99
N ALA A 380 12.26 -17.40 17.72
CA ALA A 380 12.02 -16.74 19.00
C ALA A 380 11.61 -15.26 18.82
N HIS A 381 11.76 -14.72 17.60
CA HIS A 381 11.31 -13.38 17.28
C HIS A 381 9.78 -13.37 17.23
N HIS A 382 9.20 -12.55 18.08
CA HIS A 382 7.77 -12.34 18.16
C HIS A 382 7.52 -10.85 18.22
N PHE A 383 6.46 -10.41 17.57
CA PHE A 383 6.09 -9.02 17.67
C PHE A 383 5.62 -8.69 19.07
N ARG A 384 6.23 -7.64 19.59
CA ARG A 384 5.92 -7.12 20.89
C ARG A 384 5.42 -5.70 20.71
N THR A 385 4.21 -5.45 21.20
CA THR A 385 3.56 -4.14 21.14
C THR A 385 4.49 -3.03 21.63
N ALA A 386 5.26 -3.26 22.69
CA ALA A 386 6.20 -2.28 23.24
C ALA A 386 7.34 -1.91 22.27
N GLU A 387 7.82 -2.88 21.48
CA GLU A 387 8.95 -2.70 20.56
C GLU A 387 8.48 -2.09 19.22
N TYR A 388 7.37 -2.57 18.67
CA TYR A 388 6.87 -2.14 17.37
C TYR A 388 6.00 -0.88 17.39
N ARG A 389 5.58 -0.41 18.57
CA ARG A 389 4.84 0.85 18.69
C ARG A 389 5.64 2.04 18.13
N ALA A 390 6.94 2.12 18.41
CA ALA A 390 7.77 3.20 17.90
C ALA A 390 7.88 3.18 16.37
N LYS A 391 8.10 1.98 15.80
CA LYS A 391 8.15 1.76 14.35
C LYS A 391 6.82 2.13 13.68
N TYR A 392 5.70 1.71 14.26
CA TYR A 392 4.37 2.11 13.81
C TYR A 392 4.18 3.63 13.79
N ARG A 393 4.58 4.34 14.84
CA ARG A 393 4.48 5.81 14.86
C ARG A 393 5.35 6.45 13.80
N SER A 394 6.54 5.90 13.54
CA SER A 394 7.40 6.38 12.46
C SER A 394 6.75 6.21 11.08
N HIS A 395 6.17 5.04 10.79
CA HIS A 395 5.44 4.80 9.52
C HIS A 395 4.21 5.69 9.40
N LEU A 396 3.45 5.83 10.49
CA LEU A 396 2.26 6.68 10.53
C LEU A 396 2.62 8.15 10.27
N GLN A 397 3.67 8.64 10.92
CA GLN A 397 4.17 9.99 10.73
C GLN A 397 4.57 10.23 9.28
N TRP A 398 5.39 9.34 8.70
CA TRP A 398 5.80 9.44 7.29
C TRP A 398 4.60 9.44 6.33
N LEU A 399 3.62 8.55 6.54
CA LEU A 399 2.44 8.48 5.69
C LEU A 399 1.59 9.76 5.75
N THR A 400 1.52 10.42 6.91
CA THR A 400 0.69 11.62 7.10
C THR A 400 1.44 12.92 6.76
N GLU A 401 2.68 13.07 7.21
CA GLU A 401 3.45 14.32 7.10
C GLU A 401 4.17 14.44 5.75
N ASP A 402 4.54 13.31 5.14
CA ASP A 402 5.24 13.29 3.85
C ASP A 402 4.32 12.80 2.74
N TRP A 403 3.86 11.54 2.78
CA TRP A 403 3.16 10.93 1.65
C TRP A 403 1.81 11.58 1.33
N GLU A 404 0.89 11.67 2.30
CA GLU A 404 -0.42 12.31 2.12
C GLU A 404 -0.30 13.82 1.88
N ALA A 405 0.72 14.47 2.43
CA ALA A 405 0.95 15.90 2.27
C ALA A 405 1.39 16.31 0.85
N LEU A 406 1.98 15.39 0.06
CA LEU A 406 2.40 15.64 -1.32
C LEU A 406 1.22 15.95 -2.25
N ASP A 407 0.20 15.08 -2.23
CA ASP A 407 -1.04 15.27 -2.97
C ASP A 407 -2.17 14.51 -2.25
N PRO A 408 -2.92 15.18 -1.35
CA PRO A 408 -3.94 14.54 -0.54
C PRO A 408 -5.03 13.84 -1.36
N ASP A 409 -5.40 14.41 -2.51
CA ASP A 409 -6.47 13.84 -3.31
C ASP A 409 -5.98 12.63 -4.13
N ALA A 410 -4.75 12.69 -4.67
CA ALA A 410 -4.16 11.53 -5.35
C ALA A 410 -3.94 10.39 -4.37
N VAL A 411 -3.49 10.68 -3.15
CA VAL A 411 -3.34 9.69 -2.09
C VAL A 411 -4.69 9.12 -1.65
N GLU A 412 -5.75 9.94 -1.54
CA GLU A 412 -7.11 9.46 -1.29
C GLU A 412 -7.56 8.45 -2.38
N GLN A 413 -7.28 8.77 -3.65
CA GLN A 413 -7.59 7.90 -4.79
C GLN A 413 -6.80 6.59 -4.75
N VAL A 414 -5.50 6.64 -4.52
CA VAL A 414 -4.64 5.45 -4.37
C VAL A 414 -5.15 4.57 -3.23
N ARG A 415 -5.49 5.15 -2.07
CA ARG A 415 -6.05 4.43 -0.93
C ARG A 415 -7.42 3.79 -1.24
N HIS A 416 -8.22 4.42 -2.10
CA HIS A 416 -9.47 3.83 -2.58
C HIS A 416 -9.20 2.63 -3.49
N GLU A 417 -8.24 2.74 -4.41
CA GLU A 417 -7.84 1.65 -5.31
C GLU A 417 -7.24 0.45 -4.55
N MET A 418 -6.44 0.71 -3.51
CA MET A 418 -5.97 -0.32 -2.57
C MET A 418 -7.14 -1.04 -1.91
N TYR A 419 -8.15 -0.31 -1.45
CA TYR A 419 -9.35 -0.90 -0.86
C TYR A 419 -10.12 -1.77 -1.86
N GLU A 420 -10.34 -1.28 -3.09
CA GLU A 420 -10.96 -2.08 -4.15
C GLU A 420 -10.14 -3.33 -4.50
N GLN A 421 -8.81 -3.22 -4.49
CA GLN A 421 -7.91 -4.36 -4.69
C GLN A 421 -8.09 -5.43 -3.61
N VAL A 422 -8.20 -5.04 -2.34
CA VAL A 422 -8.46 -5.95 -1.22
C VAL A 422 -9.79 -6.68 -1.40
N LEU A 423 -10.85 -5.99 -1.85
CA LEU A 423 -12.14 -6.62 -2.16
C LEU A 423 -12.05 -7.61 -3.32
N ARG A 424 -11.34 -7.24 -4.40
CA ARG A 424 -11.12 -8.11 -5.57
C ARG A 424 -10.42 -9.41 -5.18
N TYR A 425 -9.40 -9.34 -4.32
CA TYR A 425 -8.71 -10.53 -3.80
C TYR A 425 -9.63 -11.45 -2.98
N GLY A 426 -10.63 -10.91 -2.29
CA GLY A 426 -11.64 -11.69 -1.57
C GLY A 426 -12.83 -12.15 -2.41
N GLY A 427 -12.92 -11.74 -3.69
CA GLY A 427 -14.10 -11.97 -4.52
C GLY A 427 -15.36 -11.27 -3.98
N ILE A 428 -15.20 -10.19 -3.23
CA ILE A 428 -16.29 -9.49 -2.54
C ILE A 428 -16.84 -8.38 -3.45
N THR A 429 -18.16 -8.38 -3.65
CA THR A 429 -18.85 -7.31 -4.37
C THR A 429 -19.59 -6.39 -3.41
N MET A 430 -19.26 -5.11 -3.40
CA MET A 430 -20.00 -4.08 -2.64
C MET A 430 -21.10 -3.47 -3.52
N ASP A 431 -22.24 -3.12 -2.91
CA ASP A 431 -23.42 -2.69 -3.66
C ASP A 431 -23.17 -1.35 -4.40
N SER A 432 -23.28 -1.42 -5.73
CA SER A 432 -22.72 -0.50 -6.74
C SER A 432 -23.20 0.96 -6.74
N THR A 433 -24.10 1.34 -5.83
CA THR A 433 -24.74 2.67 -5.82
C THR A 433 -23.84 3.77 -5.26
N GLU A 434 -23.06 3.49 -4.22
CA GLU A 434 -22.07 4.43 -3.68
C GLU A 434 -20.85 4.58 -4.61
N THR A 435 -20.39 3.47 -5.20
CA THR A 435 -19.30 3.45 -6.19
C THR A 435 -19.63 4.29 -7.43
N ARG A 436 -20.88 4.20 -7.95
CA ARG A 436 -21.32 5.04 -9.08
C ARG A 436 -21.34 6.53 -8.76
N ALA A 437 -21.82 6.91 -7.58
CA ALA A 437 -21.85 8.31 -7.16
C ALA A 437 -20.44 8.89 -6.97
N ARG A 438 -19.50 8.08 -6.42
CA ARG A 438 -18.12 8.50 -6.22
C ARG A 438 -17.32 8.56 -7.53
N ASN A 439 -17.49 7.60 -8.44
CA ASN A 439 -16.86 7.64 -9.76
C ASN A 439 -17.27 8.89 -10.55
N ALA A 440 -18.55 9.28 -10.48
CA ALA A 440 -19.02 10.54 -11.07
C ALA A 440 -18.37 11.78 -10.43
N SER A 441 -18.09 11.74 -9.12
CA SER A 441 -17.39 12.81 -8.38
C SER A 441 -15.90 12.89 -8.76
N ASN A 442 -15.21 11.76 -8.87
CA ASN A 442 -13.80 11.70 -9.27
C ASN A 442 -13.60 12.17 -10.70
N GLU A 443 -14.48 11.77 -11.63
CA GLU A 443 -14.45 12.27 -13.00
C GLU A 443 -14.71 13.79 -13.06
N THR A 444 -15.49 14.33 -12.12
CA THR A 444 -15.73 15.77 -11.98
C THR A 444 -14.48 16.48 -11.46
N ARG A 445 -13.83 15.95 -10.42
CA ARG A 445 -12.56 16.49 -9.89
C ARG A 445 -11.46 16.45 -10.96
N GLU A 446 -11.35 15.37 -11.71
CA GLU A 446 -10.34 15.22 -12.76
C GLU A 446 -10.60 16.16 -13.95
N ARG A 447 -11.87 16.38 -14.30
CA ARG A 447 -12.25 17.44 -15.25
C ARG A 447 -11.84 18.83 -14.74
N MET A 448 -12.04 19.12 -13.46
CA MET A 448 -11.62 20.38 -12.85
C MET A 448 -10.10 20.53 -12.85
N ARG A 449 -9.33 19.49 -12.52
CA ARG A 449 -7.86 19.50 -12.59
C ARG A 449 -7.35 19.76 -14.00
N ARG A 450 -7.87 19.03 -14.99
CA ARG A 450 -7.50 19.24 -16.40
C ARG A 450 -7.84 20.66 -16.87
N ALA A 451 -8.99 21.20 -16.46
CA ALA A 451 -9.36 22.58 -16.78
C ALA A 451 -8.42 23.61 -16.13
N LEU A 452 -7.98 23.37 -14.89
CA LEU A 452 -7.00 24.23 -14.20
C LEU A 452 -5.61 24.13 -14.82
N ALA A 453 -5.14 22.93 -15.15
CA ALA A 453 -3.88 22.70 -15.84
C ALA A 453 -3.87 23.38 -17.21
N ALA A 454 -4.94 23.21 -18.00
CA ALA A 454 -5.09 23.85 -19.30
C ALA A 454 -5.10 25.39 -19.20
N ARG A 455 -5.71 25.97 -18.16
CA ARG A 455 -5.66 27.42 -17.90
C ARG A 455 -4.25 27.89 -17.55
N LYS A 456 -3.51 27.09 -16.78
CA LYS A 456 -2.11 27.38 -16.41
C LYS A 456 -1.21 27.35 -17.64
N SER A 457 -1.38 26.36 -18.53
CA SER A 457 -0.66 26.27 -19.81
C SER A 457 -1.05 27.36 -20.80
N ALA A 458 -2.34 27.73 -20.87
CA ALA A 458 -2.81 28.82 -21.73
C ALA A 458 -2.27 30.18 -21.28
N ALA A 459 -2.20 30.44 -19.97
CA ALA A 459 -1.60 31.65 -19.43
C ALA A 459 -0.10 31.76 -19.77
N GLN A 460 0.63 30.62 -19.80
CA GLN A 460 2.03 30.55 -20.20
C GLN A 460 2.27 30.75 -21.71
N LEU A 461 1.25 30.51 -22.55
CA LEU A 461 1.30 30.72 -24.01
C LEU A 461 0.94 32.16 -24.42
N THR A 462 0.24 32.91 -23.57
CA THR A 462 -0.12 34.32 -23.81
C THR A 462 0.92 35.32 -23.32
N ASP A 463 1.94 34.87 -22.61
CA ASP A 463 3.07 35.68 -22.12
C ASP A 463 4.35 35.49 -22.99
N ARG A 464 4.24 34.77 -24.11
CA ARG A 464 5.20 34.77 -25.23
C ARG A 464 4.65 35.61 -26.36
#